data_AF-A5PAA0-F1
#
_entry.id   AF-A5PAA0-F1
#
_cell.length_a   1.000
_cell.length_b   1.000
_cell.length_c   1.000
_cell.angle_alpha   90.00
_cell.angle_beta   90.00
_cell.angle_gamma   90.00
#
_symmetry.space_group_name_H-M   'P 1'
#
loop_
_entity.id
_entity.type
_entity.pdbx_description
1 polymer ?
#
loop_
_entity_poly.entity_id
_entity_poly.type
_entity_poly.pdbx_seq_one_letter_code
_entity_poly.pdbx_strand_id
1 'polypeptide(L)'
;MSRSAFLLLSLFAASALSAQESEGDVTPLFASDAVLDVTVSGPIRQIARRAETSTAPMVARLEAAGETHGITLAARGKSRRQKDNCAFPPLRIAFPEKPDKGSLFHKQGRIKLVTHCRDKDRSEQTMLREYAAYRLYNRVTPESLRVRLARISYVDGNRTIAERLGFFIEDVDDAARRLGRQEVDVVEIPVAALDQQDAARYALFQYMIGNTDWAMAMGPPGDRCCHNSRLVGDGKDARAELTPIPYDFDNAGLVDARYAVPSEQLGTRSVRQRVYRGLCRFNALVPAEAERLRTLRREFEDEIAAIPQATDRTRASMASYLEGFYEDMADLDGTILSDCR
;
A
#
# COMPACT_ATOMS: atom_id res chain seq x y z
N MET A 1 18.80 -81.04 -0.36
CA MET A 1 17.68 -80.40 -1.07
C MET A 1 17.74 -78.91 -0.80
N SER A 2 17.89 -78.12 -1.86
CA SER A 2 18.30 -76.72 -1.88
C SER A 2 17.28 -75.79 -1.20
N ARG A 3 17.75 -74.84 -0.37
CA ARG A 3 16.96 -73.70 0.10
C ARG A 3 17.60 -72.42 -0.45
N SER A 4 17.05 -71.93 -1.55
CA SER A 4 17.39 -70.65 -2.14
C SER A 4 16.90 -69.51 -1.23
N ALA A 5 17.82 -68.68 -0.75
CA ALA A 5 17.51 -67.43 -0.07
C ALA A 5 17.34 -66.32 -1.13
N PHE A 6 16.12 -65.81 -1.28
CA PHE A 6 15.85 -64.60 -2.06
C PHE A 6 16.17 -63.37 -1.20
N LEU A 7 17.23 -62.64 -1.54
CA LEU A 7 17.51 -61.31 -1.01
C LEU A 7 16.65 -60.30 -1.80
N LEU A 8 15.65 -59.71 -1.14
CA LEU A 8 14.88 -58.58 -1.68
C LEU A 8 15.67 -57.28 -1.43
N LEU A 9 16.33 -56.79 -2.49
CA LEU A 9 16.93 -55.46 -2.51
C LEU A 9 15.79 -54.42 -2.61
N SER A 10 15.52 -53.72 -1.52
CA SER A 10 14.53 -52.65 -1.49
C SER A 10 15.17 -51.34 -1.99
N LEU A 11 15.04 -51.05 -3.28
CA LEU A 11 15.22 -49.68 -3.78
C LEU A 11 13.94 -48.91 -3.48
N PHE A 12 13.98 -47.98 -2.52
CA PHE A 12 13.00 -46.90 -2.45
C PHE A 12 13.71 -45.57 -2.63
N ALA A 13 13.33 -44.92 -3.73
CA ALA A 13 13.85 -43.66 -4.23
C ALA A 13 13.66 -42.54 -3.19
N ALA A 14 14.72 -41.78 -2.96
CA ALA A 14 14.63 -40.50 -2.27
C ALA A 14 13.80 -39.55 -3.14
N SER A 15 12.53 -39.37 -2.81
CA SER A 15 11.71 -38.30 -3.35
C SER A 15 12.32 -36.98 -2.89
N ALA A 16 12.99 -36.27 -3.80
CA ALA A 16 13.29 -34.86 -3.60
C ALA A 16 11.93 -34.15 -3.43
N LEU A 17 11.61 -33.73 -2.21
CA LEU A 17 10.54 -32.76 -1.99
C LEU A 17 10.97 -31.48 -2.70
N SER A 18 10.50 -31.30 -3.92
CA SER A 18 10.37 -29.98 -4.50
C SER A 18 9.35 -29.24 -3.63
N ALA A 19 9.81 -28.22 -2.90
CA ALA A 19 8.91 -27.26 -2.29
C ALA A 19 8.20 -26.54 -3.43
N GLN A 20 7.02 -27.02 -3.81
CA GLN A 20 6.09 -26.24 -4.62
C GLN A 20 5.73 -25.01 -3.78
N GLU A 21 6.16 -23.85 -4.25
CA GLU A 21 5.77 -22.57 -3.67
C GLU A 21 4.24 -22.42 -3.77
N SER A 22 3.56 -22.12 -2.67
CA SER A 22 2.11 -21.92 -2.67
C SER A 22 1.75 -20.49 -3.11
N GLU A 23 0.86 -20.41 -4.09
CA GLU A 23 -0.03 -19.25 -4.24
C GLU A 23 -0.77 -19.02 -2.91
N GLY A 24 -0.96 -17.76 -2.52
CA GLY A 24 -1.63 -17.40 -1.25
C GLY A 24 -0.72 -16.98 -0.09
N ASP A 25 0.60 -17.21 -0.17
CA ASP A 25 1.50 -16.87 0.94
C ASP A 25 1.83 -15.37 1.00
N VAL A 26 1.54 -14.74 2.14
CA VAL A 26 2.02 -13.39 2.48
C VAL A 26 3.52 -13.46 2.75
N THR A 27 4.30 -12.51 2.20
CA THR A 27 5.74 -12.48 2.46
C THR A 27 6.03 -12.19 3.94
N PRO A 28 7.16 -12.68 4.50
CA PRO A 28 7.38 -12.65 5.96
C PRO A 28 7.31 -11.24 6.57
N LEU A 29 7.77 -10.21 5.84
CA LEU A 29 7.70 -8.83 6.29
C LEU A 29 6.26 -8.38 6.57
N PHE A 30 5.28 -8.81 5.77
CA PHE A 30 3.88 -8.38 5.86
C PHE A 30 2.94 -9.40 6.51
N ALA A 31 3.47 -10.53 6.98
CA ALA A 31 2.70 -11.57 7.68
C ALA A 31 2.31 -11.18 9.13
N SER A 32 2.76 -10.03 9.61
CA SER A 32 2.49 -9.53 10.97
C SER A 32 2.25 -8.03 10.98
N ASP A 33 1.30 -7.62 11.80
CA ASP A 33 0.97 -6.21 12.04
C ASP A 33 1.76 -5.62 13.22
N ALA A 34 2.56 -6.43 13.91
CA ALA A 34 3.38 -5.96 15.03
C ALA A 34 4.40 -4.93 14.56
N VAL A 35 4.51 -3.83 15.32
CA VAL A 35 5.43 -2.74 15.04
C VAL A 35 6.86 -3.30 14.97
N LEU A 36 7.52 -3.10 13.83
CA LEU A 36 8.89 -3.55 13.63
C LEU A 36 9.87 -2.45 14.07
N ASP A 37 10.82 -2.78 14.94
CA ASP A 37 11.94 -1.89 15.22
C ASP A 37 12.99 -2.02 14.10
N VAL A 38 13.35 -0.90 13.50
CA VAL A 38 14.26 -0.82 12.34
C VAL A 38 15.30 0.27 12.57
N THR A 39 16.57 -0.04 12.32
CA THR A 39 17.61 0.98 12.18
C THR A 39 17.98 1.12 10.72
N VAL A 40 17.95 2.35 10.20
CA VAL A 40 18.42 2.68 8.86
C VAL A 40 19.64 3.59 9.00
N SER A 41 20.81 3.12 8.57
CA SER A 41 22.06 3.86 8.63
C SER A 41 22.57 4.23 7.24
N GLY A 42 22.88 5.51 6.99
CA GLY A 42 23.41 5.95 5.70
C GLY A 42 23.37 7.47 5.53
N PRO A 43 23.57 7.99 4.30
CA PRO A 43 23.63 9.43 4.02
C PRO A 43 22.23 10.07 3.96
N ILE A 44 21.42 9.90 5.00
CA ILE A 44 20.00 10.22 5.04
C ILE A 44 19.75 11.72 4.87
N ARG A 45 20.55 12.57 5.52
CA ARG A 45 20.46 14.04 5.34
C ARG A 45 20.78 14.45 3.91
N GLN A 46 21.74 13.78 3.27
CA GLN A 46 22.10 14.05 1.89
C GLN A 46 20.97 13.67 0.93
N ILE A 47 20.36 12.50 1.15
CA ILE A 47 19.19 12.03 0.38
C ILE A 47 18.04 13.03 0.52
N ALA A 48 17.67 13.41 1.74
CA ALA A 48 16.60 14.38 1.99
C ALA A 48 16.89 15.74 1.35
N ARG A 49 18.13 16.24 1.46
CA ARG A 49 18.54 17.53 0.87
C ARG A 49 18.44 17.55 -0.66
N ARG A 50 18.74 16.42 -1.31
CA ARG A 50 18.76 16.28 -2.77
C ARG A 50 17.44 15.79 -3.36
N ALA A 51 16.46 15.42 -2.53
CA ALA A 51 15.24 14.75 -2.95
C ALA A 51 14.52 15.46 -4.09
N GLU A 52 14.46 16.79 -4.09
CA GLU A 52 13.84 17.58 -5.16
C GLU A 52 14.46 17.30 -6.53
N THR A 53 15.78 17.34 -6.61
CA THR A 53 16.55 17.33 -7.86
C THR A 53 17.13 15.97 -8.22
N SER A 54 17.18 15.02 -7.29
CA SER A 54 17.77 13.71 -7.51
C SER A 54 17.10 12.62 -6.67
N THR A 55 16.86 11.48 -7.32
CA THR A 55 16.44 10.22 -6.70
C THR A 55 17.49 9.13 -6.88
N ALA A 56 18.74 9.53 -7.12
CA ALA A 56 19.86 8.60 -7.27
C ALA A 56 20.01 7.78 -5.98
N PRO A 57 20.06 6.44 -6.07
CA PRO A 57 20.22 5.59 -4.90
C PRO A 57 21.61 5.80 -4.28
N MET A 58 21.66 5.77 -2.94
CA MET A 58 22.89 5.85 -2.16
C MET A 58 23.00 4.63 -1.26
N VAL A 59 24.21 4.11 -1.09
CA VAL A 59 24.48 2.95 -0.22
C VAL A 59 24.08 3.28 1.21
N ALA A 60 23.41 2.32 1.85
CA ALA A 60 22.99 2.40 3.23
C ALA A 60 22.93 0.99 3.83
N ARG A 61 22.51 0.91 5.09
CA ARG A 61 22.36 -0.34 5.83
C ARG A 61 21.02 -0.34 6.55
N LEU A 62 20.37 -1.51 6.57
CA LEU A 62 19.15 -1.75 7.32
C LEU A 62 19.42 -2.83 8.36
N GLU A 63 19.01 -2.58 9.60
CA GLU A 63 18.99 -3.58 10.66
C GLU A 63 17.56 -3.74 11.19
N ALA A 64 17.08 -4.96 11.29
CA ALA A 64 15.79 -5.26 11.92
C ALA A 64 15.74 -6.75 12.30
N ALA A 65 15.07 -7.08 13.40
CA ALA A 65 14.85 -8.47 13.83
C ALA A 65 16.14 -9.33 13.94
N GLY A 66 17.27 -8.71 14.29
CA GLY A 66 18.57 -9.40 14.37
C GLY A 66 19.29 -9.61 13.03
N GLU A 67 18.70 -9.14 11.93
CA GLU A 67 19.27 -9.20 10.59
C GLU A 67 19.94 -7.87 10.22
N THR A 68 20.97 -7.93 9.39
CA THR A 68 21.64 -6.76 8.80
C THR A 68 21.72 -6.93 7.29
N HIS A 69 21.23 -5.94 6.56
CA HIS A 69 21.21 -5.94 5.10
C HIS A 69 21.94 -4.73 4.54
N GLY A 70 22.84 -4.96 3.59
CA GLY A 70 23.34 -3.92 2.71
C GLY A 70 22.22 -3.49 1.75
N ILE A 71 21.88 -2.21 1.73
CA ILE A 71 20.78 -1.69 0.92
C ILE A 71 21.22 -0.48 0.11
N THR A 72 20.38 -0.06 -0.82
CA THR A 72 20.41 1.31 -1.33
C THR A 72 19.14 2.05 -0.93
N LEU A 73 19.31 3.33 -0.63
CA LEU A 73 18.23 4.24 -0.28
C LEU A 73 18.11 5.35 -1.32
N ALA A 74 16.88 5.66 -1.70
CA ALA A 74 16.57 6.81 -2.52
C ALA A 74 15.32 7.52 -1.99
N ALA A 75 15.25 8.84 -2.18
CA ALA A 75 13.98 9.55 -2.05
C ALA A 75 13.00 9.02 -3.12
N ARG A 76 11.71 8.92 -2.78
CA ARG A 76 10.62 8.56 -3.70
C ARG A 76 9.50 9.60 -3.70
N GLY A 77 8.61 9.48 -4.68
CA GLY A 77 7.48 10.39 -4.88
C GLY A 77 7.78 11.55 -5.83
N LYS A 78 6.76 12.37 -6.08
CA LYS A 78 6.82 13.60 -6.88
C LYS A 78 6.67 14.81 -5.93
N SER A 79 5.45 15.06 -5.45
CA SER A 79 5.13 16.17 -4.52
C SER A 79 5.87 16.08 -3.19
N ARG A 80 5.90 14.89 -2.57
CA ARG A 80 6.55 14.66 -1.26
C ARG A 80 8.09 14.71 -1.28
N ARG A 81 8.70 14.95 -2.45
CA ARG A 81 10.13 15.29 -2.53
C ARG A 81 10.41 16.79 -2.44
N GLN A 82 9.41 17.62 -2.69
CA GLN A 82 9.50 19.07 -2.52
C GLN A 82 9.61 19.39 -1.03
N LYS A 83 10.61 20.18 -0.64
CA LYS A 83 10.93 20.52 0.75
C LYS A 83 9.82 21.31 1.42
N ASP A 84 9.08 22.09 0.63
CA ASP A 84 7.91 22.83 1.08
C ASP A 84 6.77 21.89 1.50
N ASN A 85 6.72 20.67 0.95
CA ASN A 85 5.81 19.63 1.37
C ASN A 85 6.43 18.81 2.51
N CYS A 86 7.55 18.14 2.24
CA CYS A 86 8.26 17.26 3.19
C CYS A 86 9.75 17.61 3.30
N ALA A 87 10.19 17.89 4.53
CA ALA A 87 11.61 18.06 4.85
C ALA A 87 12.35 16.70 4.90
N PHE A 88 11.61 15.61 5.10
CA PHE A 88 12.07 14.24 5.12
C PHE A 88 11.19 13.43 4.16
N PRO A 89 11.64 13.15 2.92
CA PRO A 89 10.80 12.51 1.92
C PRO A 89 10.48 11.06 2.30
N PRO A 90 9.45 10.45 1.70
CA PRO A 90 9.32 9.00 1.71
C PRO A 90 10.53 8.37 1.01
N LEU A 91 10.90 7.17 1.43
CA LEU A 91 12.11 6.48 0.97
C LEU A 91 11.75 5.21 0.20
N ARG A 92 12.62 4.83 -0.71
CA ARG A 92 12.63 3.51 -1.36
C ARG A 92 13.90 2.80 -0.91
N ILE A 93 13.72 1.63 -0.33
CA ILE A 93 14.78 0.68 0.01
C ILE A 93 14.87 -0.29 -1.15
N ALA A 94 16.07 -0.57 -1.63
CA ALA A 94 16.33 -1.69 -2.53
C ALA A 94 17.43 -2.56 -1.94
N PHE A 95 17.28 -3.87 -2.09
CA PHE A 95 18.22 -4.90 -1.65
C PHE A 95 19.04 -5.34 -2.87
N PRO A 96 20.29 -4.88 -3.04
CA PRO A 96 21.12 -5.28 -4.18
C PRO A 96 21.42 -6.79 -4.16
N GLU A 97 21.56 -7.34 -2.95
CA GLU A 97 21.68 -8.77 -2.71
C GLU A 97 20.32 -9.31 -2.26
N LYS A 98 19.89 -10.43 -2.84
CA LYS A 98 18.60 -11.04 -2.52
C LYS A 98 18.62 -11.55 -1.08
N PRO A 99 17.70 -11.12 -0.20
CA PRO A 99 17.62 -11.66 1.15
C PRO A 99 17.36 -13.18 1.17
N ASP A 100 17.99 -13.87 2.10
CA ASP A 100 17.92 -15.32 2.24
C ASP A 100 16.51 -15.85 2.54
N LYS A 101 16.27 -17.14 2.30
CA LYS A 101 14.95 -17.79 2.54
C LYS A 101 14.45 -17.66 3.99
N GLY A 102 15.35 -17.62 4.96
CA GLY A 102 15.02 -17.47 6.38
C GLY A 102 14.89 -16.02 6.87
N SER A 103 15.15 -15.04 6.00
CA SER A 103 15.09 -13.62 6.34
C SER A 103 13.65 -13.11 6.44
N LEU A 104 13.41 -12.17 7.36
CA LEU A 104 12.19 -11.36 7.42
C LEU A 104 11.95 -10.60 6.09
N PHE A 105 13.02 -10.23 5.40
CA PHE A 105 12.99 -9.53 4.11
C PHE A 105 13.05 -10.50 2.92
N HIS A 106 12.84 -11.81 3.13
CA HIS A 106 12.78 -12.77 2.03
C HIS A 106 11.77 -12.34 0.97
N LYS A 107 12.15 -12.54 -0.31
CA LYS A 107 11.43 -12.10 -1.53
C LYS A 107 11.35 -10.58 -1.73
N GLN A 108 11.89 -9.77 -0.83
CA GLN A 108 11.89 -8.32 -0.99
C GLN A 108 13.07 -7.85 -1.84
N GLY A 109 12.80 -7.36 -3.05
CA GLY A 109 13.82 -6.70 -3.89
C GLY A 109 13.84 -5.17 -3.72
N ARG A 110 12.66 -4.58 -3.59
CA ARG A 110 12.44 -3.16 -3.35
C ARG A 110 11.26 -3.00 -2.41
N ILE A 111 11.33 -2.05 -1.49
CA ILE A 111 10.25 -1.78 -0.54
C ILE A 111 10.06 -0.27 -0.45
N LYS A 112 8.79 0.15 -0.50
CA LYS A 112 8.42 1.54 -0.25
C LYS A 112 8.32 1.74 1.25
N LEU A 113 8.98 2.78 1.75
CA LEU A 113 8.87 3.25 3.12
C LEU A 113 8.20 4.62 3.12
N VAL A 114 7.02 4.71 3.72
CA VAL A 114 6.38 5.99 4.04
C VAL A 114 6.97 6.49 5.35
N THR A 115 7.38 7.76 5.35
CA THR A 115 8.07 8.40 6.47
C THR A 115 7.20 9.49 7.08
N HIS A 116 7.66 10.05 8.19
CA HIS A 116 7.01 11.11 8.93
C HIS A 116 6.89 12.45 8.16
N CYS A 117 7.42 12.58 6.94
CA CYS A 117 7.41 13.79 6.08
C CYS A 117 8.14 15.03 6.65
N ARG A 118 7.89 15.40 7.90
CA ARG A 118 8.54 16.47 8.64
C ARG A 118 8.71 16.04 10.08
N ASP A 119 9.82 16.42 10.69
CA ASP A 119 10.20 16.00 12.03
C ASP A 119 9.36 16.69 13.13
N LYS A 120 8.07 16.34 13.18
CA LYS A 120 7.04 16.89 14.08
C LYS A 120 5.96 15.84 14.31
N ASP A 121 5.46 15.73 15.55
CA ASP A 121 4.43 14.75 15.95
C ASP A 121 3.17 14.83 15.08
N ARG A 122 2.72 16.05 14.74
CA ARG A 122 1.56 16.21 13.85
C ARG A 122 1.74 15.51 12.51
N SER A 123 2.94 15.54 11.94
CA SER A 123 3.22 14.91 10.64
C SER A 123 3.26 13.39 10.76
N GLU A 124 3.77 12.87 11.88
CA GLU A 124 3.69 11.45 12.20
C GLU A 124 2.23 10.99 12.36
N GLN A 125 1.38 11.79 13.01
CA GLN A 125 -0.05 11.51 13.10
C GLN A 125 -0.74 11.55 11.73
N THR A 126 -0.35 12.44 10.81
CA THR A 126 -0.82 12.40 9.41
C THR A 126 -0.39 11.12 8.70
N MET A 127 0.86 10.69 8.87
CA MET A 127 1.36 9.43 8.32
C MET A 127 0.56 8.22 8.86
N LEU A 128 0.19 8.22 10.14
CA LEU A 128 -0.65 7.17 10.73
C LEU A 128 -2.07 7.13 10.14
N ARG A 129 -2.61 8.26 9.66
CA ARG A 129 -3.88 8.27 8.93
C ARG A 129 -3.74 7.66 7.53
N GLU A 130 -2.61 7.89 6.85
CA GLU A 130 -2.32 7.21 5.58
C GLU A 130 -2.19 5.69 5.81
N TYR A 131 -1.48 5.27 6.86
CA TYR A 131 -1.42 3.88 7.30
C TYR A 131 -2.82 3.30 7.56
N ALA A 132 -3.68 4.05 8.26
CA ALA A 132 -5.07 3.64 8.52
C ALA A 132 -5.82 3.37 7.21
N ALA A 133 -5.69 4.21 6.19
CA ALA A 133 -6.37 4.00 4.91
C ALA A 133 -5.99 2.65 4.27
N TYR A 134 -4.71 2.25 4.30
CA TYR A 134 -4.31 0.91 3.84
C TYR A 134 -4.93 -0.20 4.69
N ARG A 135 -4.93 -0.06 6.02
CA ARG A 135 -5.53 -1.04 6.94
C ARG A 135 -7.03 -1.22 6.73
N LEU A 136 -7.75 -0.12 6.52
CA LEU A 136 -9.17 -0.16 6.17
C LEU A 136 -9.37 -0.90 4.85
N TYR A 137 -8.58 -0.61 3.81
CA TYR A 137 -8.71 -1.32 2.53
C TYR A 137 -8.37 -2.81 2.63
N ASN A 138 -7.45 -3.20 3.52
CA ASN A 138 -7.15 -4.61 3.80
C ASN A 138 -8.34 -5.38 4.40
N ARG A 139 -9.28 -4.69 5.07
CA ARG A 139 -10.56 -5.26 5.55
C ARG A 139 -11.62 -5.29 4.45
N VAL A 140 -11.54 -4.34 3.50
CA VAL A 140 -12.43 -4.29 2.35
C VAL A 140 -12.18 -5.46 1.39
N THR A 141 -10.93 -5.87 1.16
CA THR A 141 -10.62 -6.85 0.10
C THR A 141 -9.20 -7.43 0.24
N PRO A 142 -9.00 -8.73 -0.10
CA PRO A 142 -7.66 -9.30 -0.19
C PRO A 142 -6.85 -8.73 -1.38
N GLU A 143 -7.51 -8.20 -2.42
CA GLU A 143 -6.94 -7.47 -3.56
C GLU A 143 -6.43 -6.08 -3.15
N SER A 144 -5.59 -6.04 -2.12
CA SER A 144 -5.03 -4.84 -1.50
C SER A 144 -3.54 -5.01 -1.24
N LEU A 145 -2.81 -3.91 -1.07
CA LEU A 145 -1.43 -3.94 -0.61
C LEU A 145 -1.40 -4.04 0.92
N ARG A 146 -0.64 -5.00 1.46
CA ARG A 146 -0.36 -5.06 2.90
C ARG A 146 0.57 -3.95 3.33
N VAL A 147 0.46 -3.55 4.59
CA VAL A 147 1.33 -2.55 5.22
C VAL A 147 1.80 -3.02 6.58
N ARG A 148 3.00 -2.61 6.97
CA ARG A 148 3.54 -2.89 8.31
C ARG A 148 4.16 -1.64 8.91
N LEU A 149 3.68 -1.28 10.10
CA LEU A 149 4.20 -0.15 10.87
C LEU A 149 5.59 -0.50 11.44
N ALA A 150 6.47 0.51 11.48
CA ALA A 150 7.81 0.37 11.99
C ALA A 150 8.22 1.59 12.82
N ARG A 151 8.96 1.36 13.90
CA ARG A 151 9.70 2.39 14.63
C ARG A 151 11.10 2.46 14.05
N ILE A 152 11.45 3.61 13.50
CA ILE A 152 12.65 3.74 12.67
C ILE A 152 13.63 4.69 13.32
N SER A 153 14.82 4.18 13.65
CA SER A 153 15.98 4.98 14.04
C SER A 153 16.82 5.30 12.80
N TYR A 154 16.89 6.58 12.46
CA TYR A 154 17.65 7.07 11.30
C TYR A 154 19.03 7.51 11.77
N VAL A 155 20.09 6.86 11.27
CA VAL A 155 21.49 7.11 11.67
C VAL A 155 22.27 7.66 10.48
N ASP A 156 22.92 8.81 10.65
CA ASP A 156 23.76 9.45 9.63
C ASP A 156 25.14 9.77 10.24
N GLY A 157 26.19 9.13 9.72
CA GLY A 157 27.48 9.02 10.39
C GLY A 157 27.36 8.22 11.69
N ASN A 158 27.83 8.79 12.80
CA ASN A 158 27.78 8.15 14.14
C ASN A 158 26.66 8.71 15.03
N ARG A 159 25.63 9.33 14.44
CA ARG A 159 24.56 9.99 15.18
C ARG A 159 23.19 9.54 14.70
N THR A 160 22.33 9.21 15.64
CA THR A 160 20.88 9.15 15.40
C THR A 160 20.38 10.57 15.14
N ILE A 161 19.75 10.77 13.98
CA ILE A 161 19.26 12.08 13.53
C ILE A 161 17.75 12.23 13.70
N ALA A 162 17.01 11.13 13.80
CA ALA A 162 15.58 11.09 14.04
C ALA A 162 15.16 9.68 14.49
N GLU A 163 14.15 9.61 15.36
CA GLU A 163 13.46 8.37 15.71
C GLU A 163 11.96 8.58 15.54
N ARG A 164 11.39 7.94 14.53
CA ARG A 164 10.02 8.20 14.09
C ARG A 164 9.35 6.94 13.61
N LEU A 165 8.03 6.92 13.70
CA LEU A 165 7.26 5.91 12.99
C LEU A 165 7.33 6.13 11.46
N GLY A 166 7.19 5.03 10.75
CA GLY A 166 6.93 4.94 9.32
C GLY A 166 6.27 3.60 9.03
N PHE A 167 5.90 3.34 7.78
CA PHE A 167 5.39 2.01 7.41
C PHE A 167 5.89 1.56 6.05
N PHE A 168 6.08 0.25 5.94
CA PHE A 168 6.36 -0.43 4.69
C PHE A 168 5.06 -0.70 3.94
N ILE A 169 5.13 -0.69 2.62
CA ILE A 169 4.03 -1.08 1.73
C ILE A 169 4.49 -2.26 0.89
N GLU A 170 3.66 -3.31 0.82
CA GLU A 170 3.84 -4.48 -0.02
C GLU A 170 4.07 -4.06 -1.48
N ASP A 171 5.02 -4.70 -2.16
CA ASP A 171 5.20 -4.50 -3.59
C ASP A 171 4.01 -5.11 -4.34
N VAL A 172 3.60 -4.50 -5.45
CA VAL A 172 2.41 -4.98 -6.16
C VAL A 172 2.66 -6.32 -6.84
N ASP A 173 3.91 -6.62 -7.22
CA ASP A 173 4.32 -7.93 -7.69
C ASP A 173 4.12 -9.00 -6.61
N ASP A 174 4.36 -8.66 -5.34
CA ASP A 174 4.18 -9.56 -4.20
C ASP A 174 2.70 -9.77 -3.92
N ALA A 175 1.91 -8.69 -3.92
CA ALA A 175 0.46 -8.76 -3.80
C ALA A 175 -0.18 -9.59 -4.92
N ALA A 176 0.25 -9.38 -6.18
CA ALA A 176 -0.23 -10.14 -7.32
C ALA A 176 0.05 -11.64 -7.15
N ARG A 177 1.27 -12.04 -6.77
CA ARG A 177 1.61 -13.45 -6.51
C ARG A 177 0.80 -14.04 -5.35
N ARG A 178 0.57 -13.29 -4.28
CA ARG A 178 -0.31 -13.71 -3.17
C ARG A 178 -1.74 -13.97 -3.65
N LEU A 179 -2.20 -13.27 -4.68
CA LEU A 179 -3.52 -13.43 -5.28
C LEU A 179 -3.57 -14.47 -6.42
N GLY A 180 -2.47 -15.17 -6.71
CA GLY A 180 -2.39 -16.09 -7.86
C GLY A 180 -2.44 -15.35 -9.22
N ARG A 181 -2.03 -14.08 -9.25
CA ARG A 181 -2.12 -13.17 -10.41
C ARG A 181 -0.77 -12.55 -10.75
N GLN A 182 -0.72 -11.74 -11.80
CA GLN A 182 0.46 -11.00 -12.23
C GLN A 182 0.15 -9.50 -12.39
N GLU A 183 1.14 -8.64 -12.09
CA GLU A 183 1.06 -7.21 -12.43
C GLU A 183 0.97 -7.06 -13.96
N VAL A 184 0.03 -6.23 -14.41
CA VAL A 184 -0.19 -5.89 -15.81
C VAL A 184 0.33 -4.48 -16.05
N ASP A 185 1.41 -4.40 -16.83
CA ASP A 185 2.16 -3.17 -17.09
C ASP A 185 1.83 -2.61 -18.47
N VAL A 186 0.90 -1.66 -18.51
CA VAL A 186 0.32 -1.08 -19.73
C VAL A 186 0.23 0.44 -19.61
N VAL A 187 0.14 1.16 -20.72
CA VAL A 187 0.04 2.65 -20.71
C VAL A 187 -1.38 3.11 -20.39
N GLU A 188 -2.37 2.42 -20.93
CA GLU A 188 -3.80 2.66 -20.70
C GLU A 188 -4.57 1.37 -20.99
N ILE A 189 -5.81 1.30 -20.51
CA ILE A 189 -6.74 0.22 -20.82
C ILE A 189 -8.11 0.79 -21.17
N PRO A 190 -8.89 0.12 -22.04
CA PRO A 190 -10.30 0.45 -22.15
C PRO A 190 -10.98 0.15 -20.82
N VAL A 191 -11.93 1.00 -20.41
CA VAL A 191 -12.69 0.79 -19.17
C VAL A 191 -13.35 -0.59 -19.11
N ALA A 192 -13.74 -1.15 -20.26
CA ALA A 192 -14.35 -2.48 -20.34
C ALA A 192 -13.39 -3.63 -19.96
N ALA A 193 -12.09 -3.38 -19.87
CA ALA A 193 -11.10 -4.34 -19.41
C ALA A 193 -11.07 -4.49 -17.88
N LEU A 194 -11.61 -3.53 -17.13
CA LEU A 194 -11.67 -3.62 -15.67
C LEU A 194 -12.67 -4.69 -15.23
N ASP A 195 -12.32 -5.43 -14.18
CA ASP A 195 -13.34 -6.15 -13.41
C ASP A 195 -14.32 -5.13 -12.81
N GLN A 196 -15.61 -5.35 -13.05
CA GLN A 196 -16.64 -4.36 -12.75
C GLN A 196 -16.90 -4.26 -11.24
N GLN A 197 -16.87 -5.39 -10.53
CA GLN A 197 -17.09 -5.43 -9.09
C GLN A 197 -15.94 -4.76 -8.35
N ASP A 198 -14.71 -5.07 -8.74
CA ASP A 198 -13.50 -4.50 -8.17
C ASP A 198 -13.40 -3.00 -8.44
N ALA A 199 -13.79 -2.54 -9.65
CA ALA A 199 -13.84 -1.13 -9.98
C ALA A 199 -14.89 -0.37 -9.15
N ALA A 200 -16.09 -0.92 -8.96
CA ALA A 200 -17.11 -0.32 -8.10
C ALA A 200 -16.65 -0.24 -6.63
N ARG A 201 -16.08 -1.34 -6.11
CA ARG A 201 -15.49 -1.42 -4.76
C ARG A 201 -14.38 -0.40 -4.56
N TYR A 202 -13.45 -0.30 -5.52
CA TYR A 202 -12.39 0.69 -5.53
C TYR A 202 -12.97 2.10 -5.44
N ALA A 203 -13.91 2.46 -6.32
CA ALA A 203 -14.43 3.81 -6.41
C ALA A 203 -15.16 4.22 -5.12
N LEU A 204 -15.97 3.32 -4.57
CA LEU A 204 -16.69 3.59 -3.32
C LEU A 204 -15.74 3.69 -2.12
N PHE A 205 -14.69 2.87 -2.07
CA PHE A 205 -13.66 3.01 -1.04
C PHE A 205 -12.92 4.34 -1.12
N GLN A 206 -12.52 4.77 -2.33
CA GLN A 206 -11.87 6.07 -2.51
C GLN A 206 -12.79 7.21 -2.10
N TYR A 207 -14.10 7.11 -2.38
CA TYR A 207 -15.09 8.05 -1.86
C TYR A 207 -15.14 8.06 -0.34
N MET A 208 -15.22 6.89 0.30
CA MET A 208 -15.24 6.75 1.77
C MET A 208 -14.10 7.51 2.44
N ILE A 209 -12.87 7.33 1.94
CA ILE A 209 -11.69 8.01 2.48
C ILE A 209 -11.48 9.43 1.93
N GLY A 210 -12.34 9.90 1.01
CA GLY A 210 -12.27 11.23 0.40
C GLY A 210 -11.07 11.42 -0.52
N ASN A 211 -10.62 10.37 -1.20
CA ASN A 211 -9.52 10.44 -2.14
C ASN A 211 -10.02 10.65 -3.56
N THR A 212 -9.59 11.76 -4.16
CA THR A 212 -9.89 12.11 -5.54
C THR A 212 -8.66 12.05 -6.45
N ASP A 213 -7.47 11.73 -5.94
CA ASP A 213 -6.22 11.71 -6.71
C ASP A 213 -5.92 10.31 -7.26
N TRP A 214 -6.73 9.84 -8.21
CA TRP A 214 -6.56 8.51 -8.81
C TRP A 214 -7.19 8.38 -10.20
N ALA A 215 -6.80 7.33 -10.92
CA ALA A 215 -7.44 6.83 -12.14
C ALA A 215 -7.17 5.32 -12.29
N MET A 216 -8.18 4.53 -12.67
CA MET A 216 -8.05 3.07 -12.83
C MET A 216 -7.64 2.62 -14.23
N ALA A 217 -7.82 3.48 -15.24
CA ALA A 217 -7.69 3.08 -16.66
C ALA A 217 -6.65 3.90 -17.44
N MET A 218 -6.08 4.94 -16.83
CA MET A 218 -5.09 5.81 -17.46
C MET A 218 -4.12 6.37 -16.43
N GLY A 219 -2.87 6.61 -16.85
CA GLY A 219 -1.86 7.34 -16.08
C GLY A 219 -1.78 8.82 -16.45
N PRO A 220 -0.95 9.60 -15.73
CA PRO A 220 -0.54 10.92 -16.17
C PRO A 220 0.14 10.89 -17.55
N PRO A 221 0.14 12.00 -18.31
CA PRO A 221 0.83 12.06 -19.61
C PRO A 221 2.29 11.60 -19.52
N GLY A 222 2.67 10.65 -20.38
CA GLY A 222 4.02 10.08 -20.43
C GLY A 222 4.35 9.08 -19.32
N ASP A 223 3.38 8.72 -18.48
CA ASP A 223 3.50 7.69 -17.46
C ASP A 223 2.66 6.46 -17.84
N ARG A 224 2.89 5.34 -17.16
CA ARG A 224 2.13 4.11 -17.37
C ARG A 224 0.79 4.17 -16.66
N CYS A 225 -0.14 3.29 -17.08
CA CYS A 225 -1.34 3.07 -16.31
C CYS A 225 -0.93 2.58 -14.91
N CYS A 226 -1.53 3.07 -13.84
CA CYS A 226 -2.59 4.07 -13.78
C CYS A 226 -2.22 5.13 -12.75
N HIS A 227 -3.04 6.16 -12.56
CA HIS A 227 -2.75 7.16 -11.54
C HIS A 227 -3.13 6.64 -10.15
N ASN A 228 -2.14 6.45 -9.26
CA ASN A 228 -2.30 5.91 -7.90
C ASN A 228 -3.05 4.57 -7.85
N SER A 229 -2.89 3.76 -8.91
CA SER A 229 -3.40 2.40 -9.03
C SER A 229 -2.45 1.52 -9.85
N ARG A 230 -2.50 0.21 -9.59
CA ARG A 230 -1.82 -0.83 -10.37
C ARG A 230 -2.81 -1.89 -10.78
N LEU A 231 -2.61 -2.47 -11.96
CA LEU A 231 -3.50 -3.49 -12.50
C LEU A 231 -2.90 -4.86 -12.24
N VAL A 232 -3.74 -5.80 -11.82
CA VAL A 232 -3.40 -7.22 -11.77
C VAL A 232 -4.42 -8.02 -12.57
N GLY A 233 -3.99 -9.13 -13.16
CA GLY A 233 -4.84 -10.06 -13.89
C GLY A 233 -4.24 -11.46 -13.95
N ASP A 234 -4.91 -12.37 -14.66
CA ASP A 234 -4.52 -13.79 -14.76
C ASP A 234 -3.15 -14.01 -15.44
N GLY A 235 -2.61 -12.97 -16.07
CA GLY A 235 -1.25 -12.96 -16.59
C GLY A 235 -0.82 -11.55 -16.99
N LYS A 236 0.49 -11.37 -17.23
CA LYS A 236 1.08 -10.07 -17.62
C LYS A 236 0.46 -9.45 -18.87
N ASP A 237 -0.07 -10.27 -19.76
CA ASP A 237 -0.69 -9.85 -21.02
C ASP A 237 -2.23 -9.77 -20.96
N ALA A 238 -2.83 -9.93 -19.78
CA ALA A 238 -4.28 -9.89 -19.61
C ALA A 238 -4.88 -8.56 -20.11
N ARG A 239 -6.03 -8.65 -20.78
CA ARG A 239 -6.73 -7.51 -21.42
C ARG A 239 -8.18 -7.36 -20.97
N ALA A 240 -8.64 -8.20 -20.06
CA ALA A 240 -9.97 -8.20 -19.48
C ALA A 240 -9.89 -8.66 -18.02
N GLU A 241 -10.95 -8.40 -17.26
CA GLU A 241 -11.06 -8.78 -15.84
C GLU A 241 -9.87 -8.27 -15.00
N LEU A 242 -9.37 -7.08 -15.34
CA LEU A 242 -8.24 -6.45 -14.66
C LEU A 242 -8.72 -5.82 -13.35
N THR A 243 -8.08 -6.22 -12.25
CA THR A 243 -8.38 -5.67 -10.93
C THR A 243 -7.47 -4.47 -10.64
N PRO A 244 -8.02 -3.28 -10.38
CA PRO A 244 -7.25 -2.13 -9.93
C PRO A 244 -6.93 -2.23 -8.43
N ILE A 245 -5.65 -2.19 -8.07
CA ILE A 245 -5.16 -2.13 -6.69
C ILE A 245 -4.76 -0.68 -6.36
N PRO A 246 -5.50 0.03 -5.48
CA PRO A 246 -5.19 1.40 -5.11
C PRO A 246 -3.94 1.50 -4.22
N TYR A 247 -3.23 2.61 -4.35
CA TYR A 247 -2.16 3.01 -3.43
C TYR A 247 -2.03 4.55 -3.41
N ASP A 248 -1.12 5.09 -2.60
CA ASP A 248 -0.88 6.54 -2.43
C ASP A 248 -2.13 7.29 -1.90
N PHE A 249 -2.47 7.03 -0.63
CA PHE A 249 -3.64 7.63 0.02
C PHE A 249 -3.35 8.97 0.71
N ASP A 250 -2.16 9.55 0.57
CA ASP A 250 -1.76 10.74 1.30
C ASP A 250 -2.59 11.99 0.97
N ASN A 251 -3.16 12.06 -0.24
CA ASN A 251 -4.02 13.16 -0.68
C ASN A 251 -5.51 12.98 -0.28
N ALA A 252 -5.85 11.94 0.49
CA ALA A 252 -7.22 11.65 0.88
C ALA A 252 -7.74 12.55 2.03
N GLY A 253 -9.04 12.86 2.03
CA GLY A 253 -9.71 13.62 3.09
C GLY A 253 -9.62 13.00 4.48
N LEU A 254 -9.57 11.67 4.59
CA LEU A 254 -9.31 10.95 5.85
C LEU A 254 -7.92 11.28 6.42
N VAL A 255 -6.92 11.42 5.54
CA VAL A 255 -5.54 11.74 5.89
C VAL A 255 -5.39 13.21 6.24
N ASP A 256 -5.98 14.10 5.44
CA ASP A 256 -5.97 15.55 5.63
C ASP A 256 -4.52 16.07 5.81
N ALA A 257 -3.63 15.63 4.91
CA ALA A 257 -2.26 16.09 4.92
C ALA A 257 -2.18 17.58 4.57
N ARG A 258 -1.31 18.32 5.26
CA ARG A 258 -1.18 19.79 5.06
C ARG A 258 -0.85 20.16 3.61
N TYR A 259 -0.11 19.30 2.90
CA TYR A 259 0.28 19.52 1.51
C TYR A 259 -0.76 18.97 0.51
N ALA A 260 -1.82 18.32 0.98
CA ALA A 260 -2.84 17.77 0.11
C ALA A 260 -3.64 18.91 -0.51
N VAL A 261 -3.84 18.84 -1.83
CA VAL A 261 -4.53 19.87 -2.60
C VAL A 261 -5.71 19.22 -3.33
N PRO A 262 -6.93 19.80 -3.24
CA PRO A 262 -8.05 19.31 -4.02
C PRO A 262 -7.80 19.51 -5.51
N SER A 263 -8.33 18.61 -6.35
CA SER A 263 -8.28 18.81 -7.79
C SER A 263 -9.14 20.04 -8.17
N GLU A 264 -8.53 21.00 -8.88
CA GLU A 264 -9.24 22.19 -9.37
C GLU A 264 -10.44 21.84 -10.25
N GLN A 265 -10.34 20.72 -10.98
CA GLN A 265 -11.40 20.23 -11.87
C GLN A 265 -12.68 19.82 -11.13
N LEU A 266 -12.61 19.54 -9.83
CA LEU A 266 -13.74 19.09 -9.02
C LEU A 266 -14.42 20.24 -8.27
N GLY A 267 -13.87 21.45 -8.31
CA GLY A 267 -14.46 22.62 -7.65
C GLY A 267 -14.51 22.57 -6.10
N THR A 268 -13.94 21.53 -5.49
CA THR A 268 -13.86 21.40 -4.03
C THR A 268 -12.83 22.37 -3.44
N ARG A 269 -13.14 22.94 -2.28
CA ARG A 269 -12.28 23.85 -1.52
C ARG A 269 -11.33 23.13 -0.56
N SER A 270 -11.56 21.84 -0.31
CA SER A 270 -10.77 21.03 0.60
C SER A 270 -10.81 19.57 0.17
N VAL A 271 -9.69 18.85 0.35
CA VAL A 271 -9.64 17.39 0.18
C VAL A 271 -10.59 16.62 1.12
N ARG A 272 -11.09 17.28 2.19
CA ARG A 272 -12.08 16.70 3.09
C ARG A 272 -13.47 16.62 2.47
N GLN A 273 -13.76 17.40 1.42
CA GLN A 273 -15.01 17.29 0.68
C GLN A 273 -14.95 16.05 -0.21
N ARG A 274 -15.85 15.09 0.02
CA ARG A 274 -15.94 13.90 -0.83
C ARG A 274 -16.51 14.27 -2.18
N VAL A 275 -16.01 13.60 -3.21
CA VAL A 275 -16.57 13.62 -4.55
C VAL A 275 -16.52 12.21 -5.07
N TYR A 276 -17.66 11.68 -5.49
CA TYR A 276 -17.70 10.37 -6.11
C TYR A 276 -17.10 10.48 -7.51
N ARG A 277 -16.12 9.62 -7.81
CA ARG A 277 -15.44 9.58 -9.12
C ARG A 277 -15.54 8.20 -9.78
N GLY A 278 -16.48 7.37 -9.31
CA GLY A 278 -16.76 6.08 -9.91
C GLY A 278 -17.38 6.24 -11.29
N LEU A 279 -17.24 5.21 -12.12
CA LEU A 279 -17.70 5.24 -13.50
C LEU A 279 -19.19 4.89 -13.55
N CYS A 280 -20.00 5.72 -14.20
CA CYS A 280 -21.47 5.57 -14.19
C CYS A 280 -21.93 4.17 -14.62
N ARG A 281 -21.21 3.55 -15.56
CA ARG A 281 -21.50 2.19 -16.04
C ARG A 281 -21.41 1.09 -14.98
N PHE A 282 -20.77 1.35 -13.85
CA PHE A 282 -20.63 0.41 -12.72
C PHE A 282 -21.53 0.77 -11.53
N ASN A 283 -22.34 1.82 -11.63
CA ASN A 283 -23.20 2.28 -10.53
C ASN A 283 -24.18 1.20 -10.04
N ALA A 284 -24.62 0.30 -10.91
CA ALA A 284 -25.51 -0.81 -10.54
C ALA A 284 -24.91 -1.75 -9.47
N LEU A 285 -23.58 -1.77 -9.31
CA LEU A 285 -22.88 -2.60 -8.32
C LEU A 285 -22.63 -1.87 -7.00
N VAL A 286 -22.75 -0.54 -6.99
CA VAL A 286 -22.42 0.30 -5.83
C VAL A 286 -23.35 0.06 -4.64
N PRO A 287 -24.68 -0.13 -4.79
CA PRO A 287 -25.55 -0.45 -3.65
C PRO A 287 -25.09 -1.68 -2.86
N ALA A 288 -24.70 -2.76 -3.57
CA ALA A 288 -24.22 -3.97 -2.90
C ALA A 288 -22.88 -3.74 -2.19
N GLU A 289 -21.96 -2.98 -2.78
CA GLU A 289 -20.70 -2.58 -2.12
C GLU A 289 -20.94 -1.64 -0.93
N ALA A 290 -21.93 -0.75 -1.00
CA ALA A 290 -22.30 0.14 0.09
C ALA A 290 -22.81 -0.66 1.29
N GLU A 291 -23.71 -1.63 1.09
CA GLU A 291 -24.14 -2.53 2.17
C GLU A 291 -22.94 -3.28 2.77
N ARG A 292 -22.04 -3.78 1.93
CA ARG A 292 -20.84 -4.48 2.41
C ARG A 292 -19.96 -3.58 3.27
N LEU A 293 -19.70 -2.35 2.85
CA LEU A 293 -18.95 -1.38 3.65
C LEU A 293 -19.68 -1.00 4.95
N ARG A 294 -21.03 -0.93 4.95
CA ARG A 294 -21.81 -0.75 6.18
C ARG A 294 -21.61 -1.89 7.17
N THR A 295 -21.56 -3.14 6.69
CA THR A 295 -21.29 -4.30 7.59
C THR A 295 -19.89 -4.27 8.21
N LEU A 296 -18.92 -3.64 7.55
CA LEU A 296 -17.55 -3.50 8.03
C LEU A 296 -17.35 -2.34 9.01
N ARG A 297 -18.40 -1.58 9.35
CA ARG A 297 -18.28 -0.37 10.18
C ARG A 297 -17.55 -0.61 11.50
N ARG A 298 -17.93 -1.65 12.25
CA ARG A 298 -17.26 -2.00 13.51
C ARG A 298 -15.80 -2.40 13.29
N GLU A 299 -15.51 -3.16 12.24
CA GLU A 299 -14.13 -3.54 11.92
C GLU A 299 -13.26 -2.32 11.57
N PHE A 300 -13.82 -1.32 10.90
CA PHE A 300 -13.09 -0.07 10.62
C PHE A 300 -12.84 0.75 11.88
N GLU A 301 -13.82 0.84 12.77
CA GLU A 301 -13.68 1.47 14.08
C GLU A 301 -12.60 0.77 14.92
N ASP A 302 -12.61 -0.56 14.95
CA ASP A 302 -11.62 -1.39 15.65
C ASP A 302 -10.21 -1.26 15.06
N GLU A 303 -10.06 -1.27 13.72
CA GLU A 303 -8.78 -1.02 13.06
C GLU A 303 -8.23 0.36 13.44
N ILE A 304 -9.06 1.41 13.38
CA ILE A 304 -8.67 2.76 13.79
C ILE A 304 -8.28 2.79 15.26
N ALA A 305 -8.99 2.08 16.14
CA ALA A 305 -8.70 2.02 17.58
C ALA A 305 -7.42 1.25 17.90
N ALA A 306 -7.03 0.29 17.05
CA ALA A 306 -5.86 -0.55 17.25
C ALA A 306 -4.54 0.11 16.79
N ILE A 307 -4.57 1.19 15.99
CA ILE A 307 -3.34 1.80 15.44
C ILE A 307 -2.38 2.23 16.56
N PRO A 308 -1.16 1.68 16.65
CA PRO A 308 -0.22 2.08 17.69
C PRO A 308 0.16 3.55 17.60
N GLN A 309 0.23 4.23 18.76
CA GLN A 309 0.66 5.63 18.90
C GLN A 309 -0.21 6.68 18.17
N ALA A 310 -1.34 6.29 17.57
CA ALA A 310 -2.36 7.25 17.17
C ALA A 310 -3.01 7.87 18.42
N THR A 311 -3.01 9.19 18.49
CA THR A 311 -3.64 9.93 19.60
C THR A 311 -5.17 9.82 19.53
N ASP A 312 -5.85 10.03 20.66
CA ASP A 312 -7.32 10.06 20.71
C ASP A 312 -7.91 11.07 19.73
N ARG A 313 -7.25 12.23 19.58
CA ARG A 313 -7.62 13.25 18.60
C ARG A 313 -7.52 12.73 17.16
N THR A 314 -6.47 11.98 16.83
CA THR A 314 -6.29 11.38 15.50
C THR A 314 -7.36 10.32 15.23
N ARG A 315 -7.63 9.44 16.21
CA ARG A 315 -8.66 8.41 16.11
C ARG A 315 -10.05 9.03 15.94
N ALA A 316 -10.42 9.97 16.81
CA ALA A 316 -11.69 10.67 16.75
C ALA A 316 -11.88 11.43 15.43
N SER A 317 -10.82 12.04 14.91
CA SER A 317 -10.85 12.71 13.61
C SER A 317 -11.10 11.76 12.44
N MET A 318 -10.56 10.54 12.49
CA MET A 318 -10.80 9.51 11.46
C MET A 318 -12.20 8.92 11.59
N ALA A 319 -12.61 8.56 12.81
CA ALA A 319 -13.95 8.03 13.08
C ALA A 319 -15.05 9.01 12.68
N SER A 320 -14.94 10.29 13.08
CA SER A 320 -15.88 11.35 12.68
C SER A 320 -15.88 11.58 11.17
N TYR A 321 -14.75 11.42 10.49
CA TYR A 321 -14.73 11.50 9.04
C TYR A 321 -15.51 10.34 8.43
N LEU A 322 -15.28 9.10 8.87
CA LEU A 322 -16.01 7.93 8.40
C LEU A 322 -17.51 8.00 8.73
N GLU A 323 -17.92 8.62 9.84
CA GLU A 323 -19.35 8.83 10.15
C GLU A 323 -20.05 9.56 9.01
N GLY A 324 -19.47 10.64 8.50
CA GLY A 324 -20.03 11.38 7.38
C GLY A 324 -20.20 10.52 6.12
N PHE A 325 -19.33 9.51 5.90
CA PHE A 325 -19.53 8.57 4.78
C PHE A 325 -20.77 7.69 4.99
N TYR A 326 -21.03 7.25 6.23
CA TYR A 326 -22.24 6.49 6.53
C TYR A 326 -23.51 7.35 6.44
N GLU A 327 -23.42 8.64 6.77
CA GLU A 327 -24.49 9.62 6.54
C GLU A 327 -24.74 9.81 5.03
N ASP A 328 -23.69 9.99 4.22
CA ASP A 328 -23.79 10.12 2.75
C ASP A 328 -24.50 8.89 2.13
N MET A 329 -24.23 7.70 2.67
CA MET A 329 -24.86 6.46 2.20
C MET A 329 -26.36 6.37 2.52
N ALA A 330 -26.94 7.21 3.38
CA ALA A 330 -28.38 7.21 3.64
C ALA A 330 -29.21 7.65 2.41
N ASP A 331 -28.61 8.46 1.53
CA ASP A 331 -29.15 8.83 0.21
C ASP A 331 -28.09 8.56 -0.87
N LEU A 332 -27.85 7.27 -1.13
CA LEU A 332 -26.80 6.81 -2.06
C LEU A 332 -26.99 7.39 -3.46
N ASP A 333 -28.22 7.39 -3.97
CA ASP A 333 -28.54 7.85 -5.32
C ASP A 333 -28.32 9.37 -5.46
N GLY A 334 -28.84 10.16 -4.51
CA GLY A 334 -28.76 11.61 -4.56
C GLY A 334 -27.41 12.20 -4.14
N THR A 335 -26.64 11.50 -3.29
CA THR A 335 -25.39 12.03 -2.70
C THR A 335 -24.13 11.47 -3.34
N ILE A 336 -24.17 10.22 -3.83
CA ILE A 336 -22.99 9.53 -4.35
C ILE A 336 -23.15 9.29 -5.86
N LEU A 337 -24.22 8.66 -6.30
CA LEU A 337 -24.34 8.17 -7.68
C LEU A 337 -24.69 9.27 -8.69
N SER A 338 -25.26 10.39 -8.25
CA SER A 338 -25.53 11.56 -9.11
C SER A 338 -24.28 12.15 -9.77
N ASP A 339 -23.12 11.98 -9.12
CA ASP A 339 -21.86 12.64 -9.47
C ASP A 339 -20.86 11.66 -10.14
N CYS A 340 -21.35 10.54 -10.66
CA CYS A 340 -20.49 9.58 -11.36
C CYS A 340 -19.83 10.19 -12.61
N ARG A 341 -18.67 9.64 -12.97
CA ARG A 341 -17.85 10.05 -14.11
C ARG A 341 -18.12 9.24 -15.38
#